data_AF-A0A2V6DLZ6-F1
#
_entry.id   AF-A0A2V6DLZ6-F1
#
_cell.length_a   1.000
_cell.length_b   1.000
_cell.length_c   1.000
_cell.angle_alpha   90.00
_cell.angle_beta   90.00
_cell.angle_gamma   90.00
#
_symmetry.space_group_name_H-M   'P 1'
#
loop_
_entity.id
_entity.type
_entity.pdbx_description
1 polymer ?
#
loop_
_entity_poly.entity_id
_entity_poly.type
_entity_poly.pdbx_seq_one_letter_code
_entity_poly.pdbx_strand_id
1 'polypeptide(L)'
;MNEIGLFDVNFDTGKSYWSFELKRMLGVRHDVPAEFHLLLQCIHPDDRRAFGRRAMQPFRTDCPRHSSIDFRVIHDDGRVHWLHMERRAIVREDDSKDVVRIVGFALEIGAPARLSCAA
;
A
#
# COMPACT_ATOMS: atom_id res chain seq x y z
N MET A 1 -9.89 19.47 -1.80
CA MET A 1 -8.77 19.09 -0.93
C MET A 1 -8.61 17.59 -1.10
N ASN A 2 -7.47 17.10 -1.60
CA ASN A 2 -7.30 15.65 -1.75
C ASN A 2 -7.24 15.04 -0.35
N GLU A 3 -8.14 14.12 -0.05
CA GLU A 3 -8.13 13.36 1.19
C GLU A 3 -6.97 12.36 1.17
N ILE A 4 -6.43 12.06 2.35
CA ILE A 4 -5.29 11.17 2.52
C ILE A 4 -5.77 9.90 3.20
N GLY A 5 -5.57 8.75 2.56
CA GLY A 5 -5.78 7.44 3.19
C GLY A 5 -4.58 7.09 4.06
N LEU A 6 -4.80 6.61 5.29
CA LEU A 6 -3.71 6.18 6.18
C LEU A 6 -3.75 4.67 6.40
N PHE A 7 -2.58 4.08 6.58
CA PHE A 7 -2.48 2.71 7.07
C PHE A 7 -1.37 2.53 8.10
N ASP A 8 -1.58 1.52 8.94
CA ASP A 8 -0.66 1.09 9.97
C ASP A 8 -0.70 -0.42 10.07
N VAL A 9 0.46 -1.07 10.02
CA VAL A 9 0.61 -2.52 10.19
C VAL A 9 1.64 -2.74 11.28
N ASN A 10 1.22 -3.28 12.40
CA ASN A 10 2.06 -3.59 13.55
C ASN A 10 2.29 -5.11 13.62
N PHE A 11 3.54 -5.53 13.37
CA PHE A 11 3.92 -6.94 13.31
C PHE A 11 4.12 -7.55 14.71
N ASP A 12 4.47 -6.76 15.72
CA ASP A 12 4.59 -7.24 17.10
C ASP A 12 3.23 -7.66 17.68
N THR A 13 2.18 -6.90 17.37
CA THR A 13 0.80 -7.14 17.87
C THR A 13 -0.09 -7.89 16.89
N GLY A 14 0.34 -8.03 15.65
CA GLY A 14 -0.48 -8.54 14.55
C GLY A 14 -1.66 -7.64 14.15
N LYS A 15 -1.72 -6.40 14.66
CA LYS A 15 -2.83 -5.47 14.38
C LYS A 15 -2.55 -4.65 13.14
N SER A 16 -3.62 -4.34 12.41
CA SER A 16 -3.57 -3.44 11.26
C SER A 16 -4.74 -2.48 11.29
N TYR A 17 -4.52 -1.30 10.72
CA TYR A 17 -5.49 -0.21 10.64
C TYR A 17 -5.46 0.41 9.24
N TRP A 18 -6.65 0.65 8.70
CA TRP A 18 -6.88 1.47 7.52
C TRP A 18 -7.87 2.58 7.88
N SER A 19 -7.55 3.82 7.50
CA SER A 19 -8.47 4.94 7.71
C SER A 19 -9.74 4.80 6.87
N PHE A 20 -10.75 5.61 7.20
CA PHE A 20 -12.00 5.68 6.46
C PHE A 20 -11.74 6.01 4.98
N GLU A 21 -10.84 6.97 4.74
CA GLU A 21 -10.45 7.45 3.42
C GLU A 21 -9.73 6.36 2.63
N LEU A 22 -8.83 5.59 3.27
CA LEU A 22 -8.17 4.48 2.60
C LEU A 22 -9.17 3.40 2.20
N LYS A 23 -10.12 3.03 3.07
CA LYS A 23 -11.15 2.06 2.72
C LYS A 23 -11.99 2.53 1.53
N ARG A 24 -12.36 3.81 1.50
CA ARG A 24 -13.05 4.40 0.35
C ARG A 24 -12.21 4.36 -0.93
N MET A 25 -10.92 4.70 -0.85
CA MET A 25 -10.00 4.64 -2.00
C MET A 25 -9.84 3.21 -2.54
N LEU A 26 -9.82 2.22 -1.66
CA LEU A 26 -9.77 0.80 -2.03
C LEU A 26 -11.10 0.27 -2.59
N GLY A 27 -12.19 1.05 -2.49
CA GLY A 27 -13.52 0.63 -2.96
C GLY A 27 -14.21 -0.36 -2.03
N VAL A 28 -13.81 -0.44 -0.76
CA VAL A 28 -14.36 -1.38 0.22
C VAL A 28 -15.21 -0.71 1.27
N ARG A 29 -16.15 -1.46 1.85
CA ARG A 29 -16.98 -0.98 2.95
C ARG A 29 -16.13 -0.68 4.20
N HIS A 30 -16.61 0.25 5.03
CA HIS A 30 -15.87 0.70 6.22
C HIS A 30 -15.73 -0.34 7.33
N ASP A 31 -16.57 -1.38 7.33
CA ASP A 31 -16.53 -2.51 8.28
C ASP A 31 -15.51 -3.59 7.88
N VAL A 32 -14.97 -3.54 6.66
CA VAL A 32 -13.96 -4.50 6.18
C VAL A 32 -12.69 -4.41 7.03
N PRO A 33 -12.14 -5.55 7.51
CA PRO A 33 -10.95 -5.54 8.33
C PRO A 33 -9.71 -5.15 7.50
N ALA A 34 -8.73 -4.56 8.17
CA ALA A 34 -7.50 -4.07 7.53
C ALA A 34 -6.51 -5.22 7.29
N GLU A 35 -6.83 -6.15 6.40
CA GLU A 35 -6.03 -7.35 6.15
C GLU A 35 -5.28 -7.29 4.82
N PHE A 36 -4.03 -7.74 4.82
CA PHE A 36 -3.20 -7.74 3.62
C PHE A 36 -3.79 -8.55 2.46
N HIS A 37 -4.45 -9.68 2.75
CA HIS A 37 -5.11 -10.48 1.72
C HIS A 37 -6.27 -9.73 1.06
N LEU A 38 -7.06 -8.98 1.82
CA LEU A 38 -8.16 -8.16 1.30
C LEU A 38 -7.64 -7.00 0.45
N LEU A 39 -6.53 -6.37 0.85
CA LEU A 39 -5.85 -5.37 0.02
C LEU A 39 -5.46 -5.97 -1.34
N LEU A 40 -4.85 -7.16 -1.35
CA LEU A 40 -4.47 -7.83 -2.60
C LEU A 40 -5.68 -8.15 -3.50
N GLN A 41 -6.86 -8.40 -2.94
CA GLN A 41 -8.08 -8.63 -3.72
C GLN A 41 -8.57 -7.35 -4.43
N CYS A 42 -8.43 -6.19 -3.78
CA CYS A 42 -8.80 -4.89 -4.35
C CYS A 42 -7.85 -4.48 -5.48
N ILE A 43 -6.59 -4.90 -5.43
CA ILE A 43 -5.57 -4.55 -6.43
C ILE A 43 -5.87 -5.23 -7.76
N HIS A 44 -5.71 -4.47 -8.85
CA HIS A 44 -5.86 -4.97 -10.22
C HIS A 44 -5.00 -6.23 -10.43
N PRO A 45 -5.54 -7.32 -11.04
CA PRO A 45 -4.84 -8.61 -11.15
C PRO A 45 -3.40 -8.52 -11.67
N ASP A 46 -3.16 -7.72 -12.71
CA ASP A 46 -1.83 -7.48 -13.28
C ASP A 46 -0.81 -6.88 -12.29
N ASP A 47 -1.28 -6.10 -11.32
CA ASP A 47 -0.43 -5.37 -10.38
C ASP A 47 -0.13 -6.20 -9.13
N ARG A 48 -0.99 -7.18 -8.77
CA ARG A 48 -0.91 -7.96 -7.52
C ARG A 48 0.47 -8.57 -7.28
N ARG A 49 1.05 -9.19 -8.31
CA ARG A 49 2.38 -9.85 -8.20
C ARG A 49 3.48 -8.82 -7.96
N ALA A 50 3.44 -7.68 -8.65
CA ALA A 50 4.43 -6.62 -8.47
C ALA A 50 4.27 -5.94 -7.12
N PHE A 51 3.02 -5.69 -6.70
CA PHE A 51 2.68 -5.13 -5.40
C PHE A 51 3.17 -6.02 -4.26
N GLY A 52 2.85 -7.31 -4.27
CA GLY A 52 3.29 -8.25 -3.24
C GLY A 52 4.82 -8.32 -3.11
N ARG A 53 5.55 -8.35 -4.22
CA ARG A 53 7.03 -8.29 -4.19
C ARG A 53 7.54 -6.99 -3.58
N ARG A 54 6.94 -5.85 -3.92
CA ARG A 54 7.30 -4.54 -3.36
C ARG A 54 6.97 -4.49 -1.86
N ALA A 55 5.81 -5.00 -1.43
CA ALA A 55 5.41 -5.06 -0.03
C ALA A 55 6.39 -5.83 0.85
N MET A 56 7.11 -6.81 0.30
CA MET A 56 8.13 -7.58 1.01
C MET A 56 9.51 -6.91 1.07
N GLN A 57 9.76 -5.81 0.33
CA GLN A 57 11.07 -5.16 0.31
C GLN A 57 11.59 -4.70 1.68
N PRO A 58 10.77 -4.14 2.60
CA PRO A 58 11.22 -3.76 3.93
C PRO A 58 11.96 -4.83 4.73
N PHE A 59 11.62 -6.08 4.48
CA PHE A 59 12.15 -7.23 5.20
C PHE A 59 13.46 -7.76 4.59
N ARG A 60 13.98 -7.09 3.55
CA ARG A 60 15.27 -7.42 2.92
C ARG A 60 16.34 -6.49 3.48
N THR A 61 17.49 -7.06 3.85
CA THR A 61 18.61 -6.37 4.52
C THR A 61 19.08 -5.11 3.78
N ASP A 62 19.14 -5.15 2.44
CA ASP A 62 19.72 -4.09 1.61
C ASP A 62 18.67 -3.16 0.97
N CYS A 63 17.41 -3.25 1.39
CA CYS A 63 16.33 -2.45 0.79
C CYS A 63 16.09 -1.15 1.57
N PRO A 64 15.77 -0.04 0.87
CA PRO A 64 15.33 1.19 1.51
C PRO A 64 14.12 0.94 2.40
N ARG A 65 14.14 1.54 3.60
CA ARG A 65 13.02 1.50 4.55
C ARG A 65 11.87 2.41 4.13
N HIS A 66 12.13 3.38 3.24
CA HIS A 66 11.14 4.22 2.58
C HIS A 66 10.98 3.78 1.14
N SER A 67 9.75 3.73 0.67
CA SER A 67 9.47 3.40 -0.72
C SER A 67 8.05 3.82 -1.07
N SER A 68 7.85 4.12 -2.34
CA SER A 68 6.53 4.35 -2.90
C SER A 68 6.12 3.28 -3.91
N ILE A 69 4.82 3.20 -4.15
CA ILE A 69 4.23 2.34 -5.17
C ILE A 69 2.98 2.97 -5.74
N ASP A 70 2.95 3.07 -7.07
CA ASP A 70 1.74 3.31 -7.83
C ASP A 70 1.12 1.97 -8.21
N PHE A 71 -0.18 1.84 -8.03
CA PHE A 71 -0.92 0.63 -8.38
C PHE A 71 -2.39 0.94 -8.66
N ARG A 72 -3.02 0.03 -9.40
CA ARG A 72 -4.44 0.10 -9.70
C ARG A 72 -5.25 -0.70 -8.69
N VAL A 73 -6.41 -0.17 -8.33
CA VAL A 73 -7.48 -0.91 -7.63
C VAL A 73 -8.72 -0.98 -8.51
N ILE A 74 -9.53 -2.02 -8.30
CA ILE A 74 -10.80 -2.23 -8.98
C ILE A 74 -11.91 -2.14 -7.92
N HIS A 75 -12.84 -1.22 -8.13
CA HIS A 75 -14.02 -1.08 -7.26
C HIS A 75 -15.12 -2.07 -7.70
N ASP A 76 -16.14 -2.27 -6.86
CA ASP A 76 -17.24 -3.22 -7.12
C ASP A 76 -18.01 -2.95 -8.43
N ASP A 77 -17.97 -1.72 -8.94
CA ASP A 77 -18.57 -1.34 -10.23
C ASP A 77 -17.67 -1.64 -11.45
N GLY A 78 -16.49 -2.23 -11.22
CA GLY A 78 -15.51 -2.59 -12.23
C GLY A 78 -14.61 -1.43 -12.68
N ARG A 79 -14.77 -0.21 -12.12
CA ARG A 79 -13.91 0.92 -12.46
C ARG A 79 -12.52 0.76 -11.86
N VAL A 80 -11.54 1.24 -12.61
CA VAL A 80 -10.12 1.22 -12.23
C VAL A 80 -9.71 2.58 -11.69
N HIS A 81 -9.18 2.59 -10.48
CA HIS A 81 -8.64 3.79 -9.81
C HIS A 81 -7.14 3.63 -9.58
N TRP A 82 -6.38 4.72 -9.74
CA TRP A 82 -4.94 4.73 -9.49
C TRP A 82 -4.65 5.31 -8.11
N LEU A 83 -3.88 4.57 -7.32
CA LEU A 83 -3.41 5.01 -6.02
C LEU A 83 -1.88 5.11 -6.03
N HIS A 84 -1.39 6.21 -5.47
CA HIS A 84 -0.01 6.35 -5.05
C HIS A 84 0.08 6.06 -3.57
N MET A 85 1.00 5.19 -3.14
CA MET A 85 1.21 4.86 -1.74
C MET A 85 2.67 5.11 -1.34
N GLU A 86 2.85 5.92 -0.30
CA GLU A 86 4.12 6.11 0.39
C GLU A 86 4.14 5.30 1.67
N ARG A 87 5.28 4.67 1.98
CA ARG A 87 5.39 3.85 3.19
C ARG A 87 6.78 3.85 3.81
N ARG A 88 6.80 3.74 5.13
CA ARG A 88 7.99 3.62 5.97
C ARG A 88 7.92 2.37 6.83
N ALA A 89 8.98 1.58 6.77
CA ALA A 89 9.26 0.53 7.74
C ALA A 89 9.97 1.10 8.97
N ILE A 90 9.47 0.73 10.13
CA ILE A 90 10.05 0.98 11.44
C ILE A 90 10.64 -0.32 11.93
N VAL A 91 11.88 -0.27 12.39
CA VAL A 91 12.61 -1.44 12.89
C VAL A 91 12.88 -1.34 14.37
N ARG A 92 13.11 -2.50 14.97
CA ARG A 92 13.59 -2.61 16.34
C ARG A 92 14.96 -1.93 16.49
N GLU A 93 15.17 -1.27 17.62
CA GLU A 93 16.41 -0.57 17.96
C GLU A 93 17.46 -1.52 18.58
N ASP A 94 17.57 -2.73 18.06
CA ASP A 94 18.57 -3.73 18.48
C ASP A 94 19.37 -4.22 17.25
N ASP A 95 20.17 -5.26 17.45
CA ASP A 95 21.02 -5.84 16.41
C ASP A 95 20.24 -6.66 15.37
N SER A 96 19.00 -7.08 15.68
CA SER A 96 18.15 -7.84 14.73
C SER A 96 17.75 -6.97 13.52
N LYS A 97 17.48 -5.68 13.78
CA LYS A 97 16.88 -4.75 12.82
C LYS A 97 15.58 -5.28 12.20
N ASP A 98 14.84 -6.12 12.94
CA ASP A 98 13.56 -6.66 12.51
C ASP A 98 12.53 -5.54 12.27
N VAL A 99 11.75 -5.68 11.20
CA VAL A 99 10.64 -4.77 10.90
C VAL A 99 9.48 -5.04 11.84
N VAL A 100 9.20 -4.09 12.73
CA VAL A 100 8.16 -4.19 13.75
C VAL A 100 6.87 -3.48 13.34
N ARG A 101 6.95 -2.50 12.44
CA ARG A 101 5.78 -1.74 11.97
C ARG A 101 6.01 -1.18 10.58
N ILE A 102 4.96 -1.10 9.77
CA ILE A 102 4.94 -0.32 8.53
C ILE A 102 3.79 0.67 8.64
N VAL A 103 4.11 1.94 8.39
CA VAL A 103 3.15 3.04 8.37
C VAL A 103 3.22 3.73 7.02
N GLY A 104 2.13 4.36 6.61
CA GLY A 104 2.13 5.09 5.35
C GLY A 104 0.81 5.74 5.03
N PHE A 105 0.76 6.28 3.82
CA PHE A 105 -0.44 6.92 3.29
C PHE A 105 -0.66 6.58 1.83
N ALA A 106 -1.90 6.76 1.37
CA ALA A 106 -2.30 6.65 -0.01
C ALA A 106 -2.99 7.93 -0.48
N LEU A 107 -2.78 8.25 -1.75
CA LEU A 107 -3.43 9.33 -2.48
C LEU A 107 -4.05 8.76 -3.75
N GLU A 108 -5.25 9.22 -4.09
CA GLU A 108 -5.78 8.99 -5.43
C GLU A 108 -5.04 9.91 -6.40
N ILE A 109 -4.55 9.32 -7.49
CA ILE A 109 -3.82 10.01 -8.56
C ILE A 109 -4.53 9.77 -9.89
N GLY A 110 -4.28 10.64 -10.86
CA GLY A 110 -4.61 10.34 -12.25
C GLY A 110 -3.77 9.16 -12.77
N ALA A 111 -4.19 8.56 -13.88
CA ALA A 111 -3.35 7.59 -14.57
C ALA A 111 -1.97 8.22 -14.82
N PRO A 112 -0.87 7.55 -14.42
CA PRO A 112 0.46 8.11 -14.57
C PRO A 112 0.71 8.43 -16.04
N ALA A 113 1.23 9.63 -16.30
CA ALA A 113 1.62 10.01 -17.65
C ALA A 113 2.63 8.97 -18.16
N ARG A 114 2.30 8.29 -19.26
CA ARG A 114 3.30 7.47 -19.94
C ARG A 114 4.40 8.42 -20.38
N LEU A 115 5.57 8.33 -19.76
CA LEU A 115 6.78 8.85 -20.36
C LEU A 115 6.95 8.05 -21.65
N SER A 116 6.54 8.62 -22.78
CA SER A 116 7.00 8.13 -24.07
C SER A 116 8.50 8.31 -24.05
N CYS A 117 9.27 7.21 -23.95
CA CYS A 117 10.65 7.25 -24.38
C CYS A 117 10.62 7.68 -25.84
N ALA A 118 10.97 8.94 -26.10
CA ALA A 118 11.41 9.35 -27.42
C ALA A 118 12.66 8.51 -27.73
N ALA A 119 12.57 7.76 -28.82
CA ALA A 119 13.67 6.99 -29.39
C ALA A 119 14.75 7.92 -29.95
#